data_AF-A0A2W6B8U2-F1
#
_entry.id   AF-A0A2W6B8U2-F1
#
_cell.length_a   1.000
_cell.length_b   1.000
_cell.length_c   1.000
_cell.angle_alpha   90.00
_cell.angle_beta   90.00
_cell.angle_gamma   90.00
#
_symmetry.space_group_name_H-M   'P 1'
#
loop_
_entity.id
_entity.type
_entity.pdbx_description
1 polymer ?
#
loop_
_entity_poly.entity_id
_entity_poly.type
_entity_poly.pdbx_seq_one_letter_code
_entity_poly.pdbx_strand_id
1 'polypeptide(L)'
;MPNVPLYIVAGFLGSGKTTLMRRLLDYAVATGRRPGVIVNDFGAVNIDAAQLRTQGLALAELSGGCVCCTNASQLPPAVKRLLRNQSDLILVET
;
A
#
# COMPACT_ATOMS: atom_id res chain seq x y z
N MET A 1 13.70 15.06 -8.18
CA MET A 1 12.86 14.43 -7.14
C MET A 1 13.65 13.25 -6.59
N PRO A 2 13.70 13.03 -5.26
CA PRO A 2 14.35 11.84 -4.72
C PRO A 2 13.65 10.58 -5.24
N ASN A 3 14.41 9.52 -5.51
CA ASN A 3 13.86 8.22 -5.90
C ASN A 3 13.14 7.61 -4.69
N VAL A 4 11.81 7.45 -4.78
CA VAL A 4 11.00 6.79 -3.75
C VAL A 4 10.93 5.29 -4.06
N PRO A 5 11.45 4.40 -3.18
CA PRO A 5 11.39 2.96 -3.39
C PRO A 5 9.94 2.47 -3.34
N LEU A 6 9.63 1.55 -4.25
CA LEU A 6 8.34 0.86 -4.34
C LEU A 6 8.56 -0.64 -4.21
N TYR A 7 7.85 -1.28 -3.29
CA TYR A 7 7.89 -2.73 -3.09
C TYR A 7 6.52 -3.32 -3.36
N ILE A 8 6.51 -4.46 -4.06
CA ILE A 8 5.30 -5.24 -4.35
C ILE A 8 5.36 -6.52 -3.52
N VAL A 9 4.33 -6.75 -2.72
CA VAL A 9 4.14 -7.97 -1.93
C VAL A 9 3.09 -8.82 -2.65
N ALA A 10 3.56 -9.88 -3.31
CA ALA A 10 2.75 -10.81 -4.10
C ALA A 10 2.83 -12.24 -3.55
N GLY A 11 1.80 -13.04 -3.82
CA GLY A 11 1.71 -14.42 -3.34
C GLY A 11 0.29 -14.98 -3.35
N PHE A 12 0.16 -16.30 -3.19
CA PHE A 12 -1.12 -16.98 -3.17
C PHE A 12 -2.04 -16.53 -2.02
N LEU A 13 -3.34 -16.82 -2.12
CA LEU A 13 -4.29 -16.60 -1.03
C LEU A 13 -3.84 -17.42 0.20
N GLY A 14 -3.88 -16.80 1.38
CA GLY A 14 -3.45 -17.46 2.63
C GLY A 14 -1.92 -17.51 2.85
N SER A 15 -1.08 -16.97 1.95
CA SER A 15 0.38 -16.98 2.12
C SER A 15 0.92 -15.98 3.17
N GLY A 16 0.04 -15.28 3.90
CA GLY A 16 0.43 -14.32 4.94
C GLY A 16 0.84 -12.92 4.45
N LYS A 17 0.51 -12.53 3.21
CA LYS A 17 0.84 -11.20 2.64
C LYS A 17 0.42 -10.04 3.54
N THR A 18 -0.83 -10.04 3.99
CA THR A 18 -1.41 -9.04 4.89
C THR A 18 -0.63 -8.93 6.21
N THR A 19 -0.23 -10.08 6.78
CA THR A 19 0.59 -10.12 8.00
C THR A 19 1.97 -9.51 7.77
N LEU A 20 2.59 -9.81 6.63
CA LEU A 20 3.87 -9.22 6.24
C LEU A 20 3.75 -7.70 6.02
N MET A 21 2.74 -7.25 5.28
CA MET A 21 2.46 -5.83 5.04
C MET A 21 2.35 -5.04 6.33
N ARG A 22 1.60 -5.55 7.31
CA ARG A 22 1.48 -4.90 8.63
C ARG A 22 2.83 -4.77 9.34
N ARG A 23 3.63 -5.84 9.37
CA ARG A 23 4.97 -5.82 10.00
C ARG A 23 5.92 -4.84 9.29
N LEU A 24 5.87 -4.77 7.97
CA LEU A 24 6.67 -3.83 7.19
C LEU A 24 6.27 -2.38 7.47
N LEU A 25 4.97 -2.12 7.63
CA LEU A 25 4.46 -0.79 7.97
C LEU A 25 4.86 -0.37 9.38
N ASP A 26 4.67 -1.23 10.36
CA ASP A 26 5.07 -0.98 11.75
C ASP A 26 6.59 -0.69 11.82
N TYR A 27 7.41 -1.47 11.11
CA TYR A 27 8.86 -1.26 11.02
C TYR A 27 9.23 0.06 10.32
N ALA A 28 8.56 0.39 9.22
CA ALA A 28 8.80 1.63 8.48
C ALA A 28 8.51 2.85 9.36
N VAL A 29 7.36 2.87 10.04
CA VAL A 29 7.01 3.96 10.97
C VAL A 29 8.00 4.04 12.12
N ALA A 30 8.36 2.91 12.73
CA ALA A 30 9.32 2.86 13.84
C ALA A 30 10.72 3.37 13.46
N THR A 31 11.07 3.31 12.17
CA THR A 31 12.34 3.80 11.63
C THR A 31 12.25 5.23 11.06
N GLY A 32 11.13 5.94 11.30
CA GLY A 32 10.93 7.33 10.89
C GLY A 32 10.55 7.51 9.42
N ARG A 33 10.17 6.43 8.72
CA ARG A 33 9.66 6.49 7.34
C ARG A 33 8.20 6.97 7.31
N ARG A 34 7.78 7.46 6.15
CA ARG A 34 6.41 7.88 5.83
C ARG A 34 5.87 6.96 4.73
N PRO A 35 5.51 5.71 5.06
CA PRO A 35 5.04 4.76 4.05
C PRO A 35 3.70 5.19 3.47
N GLY A 36 3.57 5.06 2.15
CA GLY A 36 2.31 5.07 1.42
C GLY A 36 1.93 3.65 1.05
N VAL A 37 0.65 3.32 1.19
CA VAL A 37 0.16 1.95 0.95
C VAL A 37 -0.87 1.94 -0.16
N ILE A 38 -0.75 0.95 -1.05
CA ILE A 38 -1.70 0.62 -2.10
C ILE A 38 -2.17 -0.82 -1.88
N VAL A 39 -3.46 -1.01 -1.60
CA VAL A 39 -4.09 -2.33 -1.43
C VAL A 39 -5.08 -2.60 -2.55
N ASN A 40 -5.18 -3.86 -2.97
CA ASN A 40 -6.12 -4.33 -3.98
C ASN A 40 -7.43 -4.81 -3.33
N ASP A 41 -8.59 -4.33 -3.79
CA ASP A 41 -9.91 -4.54 -3.16
C ASP A 41 -10.62 -5.85 -3.59
N PHE A 42 -9.90 -6.85 -4.10
CA PHE A 42 -10.54 -8.12 -4.47
C PHE A 42 -10.72 -9.01 -3.23
N GLY A 43 -11.84 -8.79 -2.54
CA GLY A 43 -12.35 -9.65 -1.49
C GLY A 43 -11.77 -9.35 -0.12
N ALA A 44 -12.37 -8.39 0.59
CA ALA A 44 -12.55 -8.35 2.05
C ALA A 44 -11.39 -8.73 2.98
N VAL A 45 -10.13 -8.69 2.55
CA VAL A 45 -8.97 -8.73 3.46
C VAL A 45 -8.57 -7.28 3.70
N ASN A 46 -9.39 -6.65 4.52
CA ASN A 46 -9.13 -5.38 5.17
C ASN A 46 -7.75 -5.45 5.86
N ILE A 47 -6.68 -4.97 5.20
CA ILE A 47 -5.72 -4.18 5.96
C ILE A 47 -6.54 -2.99 6.43
N ASP A 48 -7.04 -3.14 7.66
CA ASP A 48 -8.04 -2.32 8.29
C ASP A 48 -7.66 -0.86 8.07
N ALA A 49 -8.26 -0.28 7.04
CA ALA A 49 -7.91 1.05 6.55
C ALA A 49 -8.22 2.09 7.64
N ALA A 50 -9.08 1.73 8.60
CA ALA A 50 -9.29 2.44 9.84
C ALA A 50 -8.09 2.32 10.80
N GLN A 51 -7.49 1.13 10.93
CA GLN A 51 -6.31 0.90 11.78
C GLN A 51 -5.03 1.54 11.23
N LEU A 52 -4.85 1.65 9.92
CA LEU A 52 -3.74 2.43 9.34
C LEU A 52 -3.97 3.95 9.49
N ARG A 53 -5.22 4.41 9.40
CA ARG A 53 -5.57 5.82 9.63
C ARG A 53 -5.35 6.25 11.08
N THR A 54 -5.59 5.37 12.07
CA THR A 54 -5.30 5.67 13.49
C THR A 54 -3.81 5.80 13.78
N GLN A 55 -2.94 5.24 12.93
CA GLN A 55 -1.48 5.41 13.00
C GLN A 55 -0.97 6.65 12.22
N GLY A 56 -1.86 7.47 11.63
CA GLY A 56 -1.48 8.69 10.91
C GLY A 56 -0.86 8.47 9.53
N LEU A 57 -1.05 7.28 8.94
CA LEU A 57 -0.44 6.90 7.66
C LEU A 57 -1.22 7.42 6.44
N ALA A 58 -0.50 7.78 5.39
CA ALA A 58 -1.09 8.20 4.11
C ALA A 58 -1.56 6.97 3.32
N LEU A 59 -2.88 6.79 3.22
CA LEU A 59 -3.49 5.65 2.55
C LEU A 59 -4.08 6.00 1.17
N ALA A 60 -3.74 5.21 0.16
CA ALA A 60 -4.38 5.25 -1.16
C ALA A 60 -5.07 3.92 -1.47
N GLU A 61 -6.39 3.91 -1.33
CA GLU A 61 -7.26 2.80 -1.77
C GLU A 61 -7.47 2.88 -3.29
N LEU A 62 -7.41 1.73 -3.96
CA LEU A 62 -7.79 1.59 -5.37
C LEU A 62 -9.25 1.14 -5.42
N SER A 63 -10.16 2.06 -5.70
CA SER A 63 -11.59 1.75 -5.88
C SER A 63 -11.84 1.28 -7.32
N GLY A 64 -12.39 0.08 -7.49
CA GLY A 64 -12.99 -0.34 -8.77
C GLY A 64 -12.24 -1.36 -9.64
N GLY A 65 -11.47 -2.28 -9.06
CA GLY A 65 -11.00 -3.48 -9.77
C GLY A 65 -9.48 -3.64 -9.87
N CYS A 66 -9.04 -4.89 -9.95
CA CYS A 66 -7.67 -5.34 -9.74
C CYS A 66 -6.57 -4.63 -10.53
N VAL A 67 -5.41 -4.39 -9.89
CA VAL A 67 -4.11 -4.24 -10.59
C VAL A 67 -3.78 -5.49 -11.41
N CYS A 68 -4.21 -6.67 -10.94
CA CYS A 68 -3.99 -7.96 -11.61
C CYS A 68 -5.04 -8.36 -12.67
N CYS A 69 -6.14 -7.62 -12.84
CA CYS A 69 -7.19 -8.00 -13.81
C CYS A 69 -7.80 -6.85 -14.62
N THR A 70 -7.73 -5.57 -14.21
CA THR A 70 -8.55 -4.53 -14.87
C THR A 70 -8.00 -3.12 -14.95
N ASN A 71 -6.76 -2.80 -14.52
CA ASN A 71 -5.92 -1.80 -15.21
C ASN A 71 -4.65 -1.45 -14.42
N ALA A 72 -3.48 -1.76 -15.00
CA ALA A 72 -2.22 -1.10 -14.64
C ALA A 72 -2.31 0.44 -14.70
N SER A 73 -3.31 1.01 -15.38
CA SER A 73 -3.56 2.45 -15.48
C SER A 73 -3.99 3.12 -14.16
N GLN A 74 -4.44 2.37 -13.15
CA GLN A 74 -4.80 2.95 -11.84
C GLN A 74 -3.61 3.08 -10.87
N LEU A 75 -2.52 2.35 -11.10
CA LEU A 75 -1.33 2.43 -10.26
C LEU A 75 -0.61 3.79 -10.36
N PRO A 76 -0.36 4.37 -11.56
CA PRO A 76 0.26 5.69 -11.68
C PRO A 76 -0.45 6.83 -10.93
N PRO A 77 -1.80 7.01 -11.02
CA PRO A 77 -2.47 8.06 -10.26
C PRO A 77 -2.43 7.84 -8.74
N ALA A 78 -2.50 6.59 -8.26
CA ALA A 78 -2.35 6.27 -6.84
C ALA A 78 -0.95 6.61 -6.31
N VAL A 79 0.09 6.20 -7.04
CA VAL A 79 1.48 6.56 -6.73
C VAL A 79 1.65 8.08 -6.72
N LYS A 80 1.13 8.81 -7.73
CA LYS A 80 1.19 10.27 -7.75
C LYS A 80 0.51 10.91 -6.53
N ARG A 81 -0.59 10.35 -6.04
CA ARG A 81 -1.26 10.83 -4.82
C ARG A 81 -0.41 10.62 -3.58
N LEU A 82 0.24 9.47 -3.43
CA LEU A 82 1.16 9.19 -2.32
C LEU A 82 2.40 10.08 -2.35
N LEU A 83 2.98 10.31 -3.53
CA LEU A 83 4.11 11.22 -3.70
C LEU A 83 3.75 12.67 -3.33
N ARG A 84 2.54 13.14 -3.65
CA ARG A 84 2.04 14.46 -3.20
C ARG A 84 1.88 14.56 -1.68
N ASN A 85 1.58 13.44 -1.03
CA ASN A 85 1.52 13.33 0.43
C ASN A 85 2.90 13.11 1.07
N GLN A 86 3.98 13.29 0.31
CA GLN A 86 5.37 13.17 0.77
C GLN A 86 5.72 11.77 1.32
N SER A 87 5.10 10.71 0.79
CA SER A 87 5.54 9.35 1.11
C SER A 87 6.95 9.12 0.60
N ASP A 88 7.81 8.53 1.43
CA ASP A 88 9.21 8.23 1.11
C ASP A 88 9.47 6.74 0.89
N LEU A 89 8.41 5.93 0.96
CA LEU A 89 8.35 4.50 0.72
C LEU A 89 6.93 4.16 0.21
N ILE A 90 6.80 3.31 -0.81
CA ILE A 90 5.49 2.82 -1.26
C ILE A 90 5.45 1.29 -1.16
N LEU A 91 4.43 0.77 -0.49
CA LEU A 91 4.15 -0.66 -0.39
C LEU A 91 2.87 -0.98 -1.15
N VAL A 92 2.92 -1.99 -2.01
CA VAL A 92 1.79 -2.44 -2.83
C VAL A 92 1.51 -3.90 -2.50
N GLU A 93 0.27 -4.23 -2.13
CA GLU A 93 -0.19 -5.61 -2.00
C GLU A 93 -0.93 -6.05 -3.26
N THR A 94 -0.57 -7.23 -3.78
CA THR A 94 -1.20 -7.87 -4.95
C THR A 94 -1.59 -9.32 -4.69
#